data_AF-A0A961LY13-F1
#
_entry.id   AF-A0A961LY13-F1
#
_cell.length_a   1.000
_cell.length_b   1.000
_cell.length_c   1.000
_cell.angle_alpha   90.00
_cell.angle_beta   90.00
_cell.angle_gamma   90.00
#
_symmetry.space_group_name_H-M   'P 1'
#
loop_
_entity.id
_entity.type
_entity.pdbx_description
1 polymer ?
#
loop_
_entity_poly.entity_id
_entity_poly.type
_entity_poly.pdbx_seq_one_letter_code
_entity_poly.pdbx_strand_id
1 'polypeptide(L)' 'MRQSLTEIYDAQVEAGGLHPDAAQRAVLPAMEERRAFLEQPARKGLLGGLFRKPPEGFRGLYLWGGVGRGKSMLM' A
#
# COMPACT_ATOMS: atom_id res chain seq x y z
N MET A 1 0.02 -13.67 12.54
CA MET A 1 -0.70 -12.67 11.73
C MET A 1 0.33 -11.66 11.26
N ARG A 2 0.22 -11.16 10.03
CA ARG A 2 1.16 -10.15 9.52
C ARG A 2 0.79 -8.78 10.10
N GLN A 3 1.80 -7.97 10.43
CA GLN A 3 1.60 -6.55 10.75
C GLN A 3 1.06 -5.77 9.54
N SER A 4 0.08 -4.93 9.80
CA SER A 4 -0.40 -3.88 8.88
C SER A 4 0.67 -2.82 8.66
N LEU A 5 0.55 -2.06 7.57
CA LEU A 5 1.44 -0.92 7.30
C LEU A 5 1.43 0.12 8.43
N THR A 6 0.29 0.32 9.11
CA THR A 6 0.20 1.20 10.29
C THR A 6 1.04 0.67 11.45
N GLU A 7 0.96 -0.63 11.75
CA GLU A 7 1.76 -1.25 12.82
C GLU A 7 3.26 -1.21 12.50
N ILE A 8 3.64 -1.42 11.22
CA ILE A 8 5.03 -1.32 10.78
C ILE A 8 5.55 0.11 10.96
N TYR A 9 4.76 1.12 10.55
CA TYR A 9 5.12 2.53 10.71
C TYR A 9 5.28 2.90 12.18
N ASP A 10 4.32 2.51 13.02
CA ASP A 10 4.33 2.81 14.45
C ASP A 10 5.53 2.18 15.14
N ALA A 11 5.85 0.92 14.81
CA ALA A 11 7.04 0.26 15.34
C ALA A 11 8.35 0.97 14.94
N GLN A 12 8.42 1.52 13.72
CA GLN A 12 9.59 2.28 13.26
C GLN A 12 9.70 3.65 13.93
N VAL A 13 8.57 4.30 14.25
CA VAL A 13 8.53 5.52 15.05
C VAL A 13 8.97 5.23 16.48
N GLU A 14 8.47 4.16 17.10
CA GLU A 14 8.85 3.74 18.44
C GLU A 14 10.34 3.37 18.54
N ALA A 15 10.88 2.74 17.50
CA ALA A 15 12.31 2.43 17.39
C ALA A 15 13.20 3.66 17.09
N GLY A 16 12.61 4.84 16.86
CA GLY A 16 13.34 6.06 16.51
C GLY A 16 13.87 6.09 15.07
N GLY A 17 13.50 5.10 14.23
CA GLY A 17 13.88 5.04 12.82
C GLY A 17 13.11 6.02 11.94
N LEU A 18 11.92 6.43 12.39
CA LEU A 18 11.09 7.44 11.72
C LEU A 18 10.68 8.56 12.67
N HIS A 19 10.60 9.78 12.13
CA HIS A 19 9.94 10.88 12.82
C HIS A 19 8.43 10.79 12.58
N PRO A 20 7.59 10.92 13.62
CA PRO A 20 6.15 10.83 13.46
C PRO A 20 5.61 11.98 12.61
N ASP A 21 4.82 11.65 11.59
CA ASP A 21 4.12 12.60 10.72
C ASP A 21 2.66 12.15 10.55
N ALA A 22 1.72 12.99 11.00
CA ALA A 22 0.30 12.67 10.99
C ALA A 22 -0.26 12.48 9.58
N ALA A 23 0.27 13.18 8.56
CA ALA A 23 -0.18 13.04 7.18
C ALA A 23 0.31 11.72 6.57
N GLN A 24 1.52 11.29 6.91
CA GLN A 24 2.01 9.95 6.53
C GLN A 24 1.15 8.86 7.18
N ARG A 25 0.92 8.93 8.50
CA ARG A 25 0.12 7.94 9.21
C ARG A 25 -1.31 7.84 8.67
N ALA A 26 -1.91 8.97 8.29
CA ALA A 26 -3.27 9.04 7.77
C ALA A 26 -3.47 8.30 6.44
N VAL A 27 -2.42 8.12 5.61
CA VAL A 27 -2.56 7.43 4.31
C VAL A 27 -2.34 5.91 4.41
N LEU A 28 -1.75 5.41 5.49
CA LEU A 28 -1.40 3.99 5.65
C LEU A 28 -2.61 3.05 5.54
N PRO A 29 -3.81 3.34 6.10
CA PRO A 29 -4.97 2.46 5.92
C PRO A 29 -5.38 2.30 4.45
N ALA A 30 -5.33 3.39 3.67
CA ALA A 30 -5.62 3.33 2.24
C ALA A 30 -4.56 2.51 1.48
N MET A 31 -3.30 2.58 1.91
CA MET A 31 -2.23 1.75 1.34
C MET A 31 -2.37 0.28 1.71
N GLU A 32 -2.79 -0.03 2.94
CA GLU A 32 -3.01 -1.41 3.40
C GLU A 32 -4.12 -2.09 2.59
N GLU A 33 -5.21 -1.38 2.29
CA GLU A 33 -6.28 -1.88 1.40
C GLU A 33 -5.74 -2.31 0.03
N ARG A 34 -4.85 -1.48 -0.56
CA ARG A 34 -4.23 -1.74 -1.86
C ARG A 34 -3.25 -2.90 -1.80
N ARG A 35 -2.45 -2.97 -0.74
CA ARG A 35 -1.54 -4.08 -0.46
C ARG A 35 -2.33 -5.39 -0.38
N ALA A 36 -3.42 -5.41 0.37
CA ALA A 36 -4.29 -6.57 0.49
C ALA A 36 -4.92 -6.97 -0.85
N PHE A 37 -5.30 -6.02 -1.70
CA PHE A 37 -5.78 -6.32 -3.06
C PHE A 37 -4.68 -6.93 -3.94
N LEU A 38 -3.50 -6.32 -3.96
CA LEU A 38 -2.38 -6.73 -4.81
C LEU A 38 -1.79 -8.08 -4.42
N GLU A 39 -1.90 -8.46 -3.15
CA GLU A 39 -1.45 -9.77 -2.65
C GLU A 39 -2.40 -10.92 -3.00
N GLN A 40 -3.60 -10.63 -3.52
CA GLN A 40 -4.50 -11.67 -3.96
C GLN A 40 -3.91 -12.39 -5.18
N PRO A 41 -3.84 -13.73 -5.17
CA PRO A 41 -3.30 -14.49 -6.29
C PRO A 41 -4.17 -14.25 -7.53
N ALA A 42 -3.54 -13.76 -8.60
CA ALA A 42 -4.21 -13.64 -9.89
C ALA A 42 -4.66 -15.04 -10.35
N ARG A 43 -5.98 -15.26 -10.45
CA ARG A 43 -6.55 -16.53 -10.92
C ARG A 43 -6.17 -16.78 -12.39
N LYS A 44 -5.02 -17.41 -12.62
CA LYS A 44 -4.61 -17.96 -13.92
C LYS A 44 -5.45 -19.22 -14.19
N GLY A 45 -6.55 -19.08 -14.91
CA GLY A 45 -7.29 -20.23 -15.42
C GLY A 45 -6.51 -20.88 -16.55
N LEU A 46 -6.34 -22.22 -16.49
CA LEU A 46 -5.62 -23.05 -17.48
C LEU A 46 -6.16 -22.96 -18.93
N LEU A 47 -7.35 -22.35 -19.14
CA LEU A 47 -8.03 -22.26 -20.44
C LEU A 47 -8.29 -20.80 -20.90
N GLY A 48 -7.78 -19.79 -20.19
CA GLY A 48 -8.23 -18.39 -20.34
C GLY A 48 -7.46 -17.50 -21.31
N GLY A 49 -6.75 -18.06 -22.29
CA GLY A 49 -5.63 -17.39 -22.97
C GLY A 49 -5.94 -16.36 -24.06
N LEU A 50 -7.16 -16.29 -24.62
CA LEU A 50 -7.38 -15.47 -25.84
C LEU A 50 -8.53 -14.46 -25.79
N PHE A 51 -9.45 -14.57 -24.83
CA PHE A 51 -10.64 -13.69 -24.77
C PHE A 51 -10.96 -13.13 -23.37
N ARG A 52 -10.08 -13.34 -22.39
CA ARG A 52 -10.37 -12.88 -21.02
C ARG A 52 -9.96 -11.43 -20.84
N LYS A 53 -10.95 -10.57 -20.63
CA LYS A 53 -10.73 -9.19 -20.18
C LYS A 53 -10.00 -9.24 -18.82
N PRO A 54 -8.90 -8.50 -18.62
CA PRO A 54 -8.23 -8.45 -17.33
C PRO A 54 -9.24 -7.97 -16.26
N PRO A 55 -9.16 -8.51 -15.04
CA PRO A 55 -10.01 -8.03 -13.95
C PRO A 55 -9.84 -6.52 -13.80
N GLU A 56 -10.92 -5.80 -13.49
CA GLU A 56 -10.82 -4.38 -13.17
C GLU A 56 -9.87 -4.21 -11.99
N GLY A 57 -8.76 -3.52 -12.25
CA GLY A 57 -7.72 -3.31 -11.25
C GLY A 57 -8.18 -2.38 -10.14
N PHE A 58 -7.48 -2.44 -9.01
CA PHE A 58 -7.70 -1.50 -7.92
C PHE A 58 -7.14 -0.12 -8.27
N ARG A 59 -7.92 0.94 -8.06
CA ARG A 59 -7.48 2.31 -8.40
C ARG A 59 -6.25 2.71 -7.56
N GLY A 60 -5.24 3.25 -8.23
CA GLY A 60 -4.01 3.73 -7.59
C GLY A 60 -4.25 4.80 -6.53
N LEU A 61 -3.25 5.02 -5.66
CA LEU A 61 -3.22 6.13 -4.71
C LEU A 61 -2.24 7.19 -5.22
N TYR A 62 -2.69 8.45 -5.33
CA TYR A 62 -1.83 9.57 -5.66
C TYR A 62 -1.53 10.39 -4.41
N LEU A 63 -0.27 10.37 -3.97
CA LEU A 63 0.21 11.12 -2.81
C LEU A 63 0.77 12.47 -3.25
N TRP A 64 0.19 13.57 -2.75
CA TRP A 64 0.66 14.93 -2.98
C TRP A 64 0.84 15.67 -1.65
N GLY A 65 1.66 16.71 -1.66
CA GLY A 65 1.99 17.48 -0.46
C GLY A 65 3.40 18.06 -0.50
N GLY A 66 3.74 18.86 0.52
CA GLY A 66 4.99 19.63 0.59
C GLY A 66 6.27 18.79 0.42
N VAL A 67 7.36 19.47 0.05
CA VAL A 67 8.70 18.89 -0.07
C VAL A 67 9.18 18.39 1.30
N GLY A 68 9.94 17.30 1.34
CA GLY A 68 10.52 16.77 2.58
C GLY A 68 9.58 15.96 3.49
N ARG A 69 8.28 15.83 3.16
CA ARG A 69 7.28 15.06 3.94
C ARG A 69 7.41 13.52 3.83
N GLY A 70 8.53 13.02 3.31
CA GLY A 70 8.78 11.58 3.19
C GLY A 70 7.79 10.79 2.32
N LYS A 71 7.17 11.40 1.30
CA LYS A 71 6.25 10.68 0.38
C LYS A 71 6.92 9.50 -0.31
N SER A 72 8.18 9.66 -0.74
CA SER A 72 8.97 8.58 -1.35
C SER A 72 9.35 7.47 -0.39
N MET A 73 9.39 7.73 0.92
CA MET A 73 9.65 6.70 1.93
C MET A 73 8.45 5.74 2.06
N LEU A 74 7.23 6.22 1.80
CA LEU A 74 6.02 5.41 1.85
C LEU A 74 5.85 4.48 0.63
N MET A 75 6.57 4.71 -0.47
CA MET A 75 6.47 3.96 -1.72
C MET A 75 7.48 2.82 -1.76
#